data_AF-A0A2I0LDK0-F1
#
_entry.id   AF-A0A2I0LDK0-F1
#
_cell.length_a   1.000
_cell.length_b   1.000
_cell.length_c   1.000
_cell.angle_alpha   90.00
_cell.angle_beta   90.00
_cell.angle_gamma   90.00
#
_symmetry.space_group_name_H-M   'P 1'
#
loop_
_entity.id
_entity.type
_entity.pdbx_description
1 polymer ?
#
loop_
_entity_poly.entity_id
_entity_poly.type
_entity_poly.pdbx_seq_one_letter_code
_entity_poly.pdbx_strand_id
1 'polypeptide(L)'
;MVVALTPGHQVAAIVMSFFLNFWNLFSGFLIPRPMIPVWWRWYYWASPVAWTIYGIFASQFGDYTTPLVIPGEEPVPINVFLKEFLGFDHDFLIPVVIAHVGWVLLFFFVFAYGIKFLNFQRR
;
A
#
# COMPACT_ATOMS: atom_id res chain seq x y z
N MET A 1 -7.41 10.54 -10.36
CA MET A 1 -8.66 10.92 -9.67
C MET A 1 -8.58 12.28 -8.97
N VAL A 2 -7.56 12.59 -8.16
CA VAL A 2 -7.55 13.79 -7.29
C VAL A 2 -7.76 15.09 -8.05
N VAL A 3 -7.09 15.27 -9.20
CA VAL A 3 -7.29 16.45 -10.07
C VAL A 3 -8.76 16.65 -10.45
N ALA A 4 -9.51 15.57 -10.74
CA ALA A 4 -10.92 15.66 -11.10
C ALA A 4 -11.83 15.99 -9.90
N LEU A 5 -11.34 15.80 -8.67
CA LEU A 5 -12.06 16.13 -7.43
C LEU A 5 -11.76 17.54 -6.92
N THR A 6 -10.77 18.22 -7.49
CA THR A 6 -10.30 19.53 -7.01
C THR A 6 -10.46 20.62 -8.09
N PRO A 7 -10.65 21.90 -7.70
CA PRO A 7 -10.84 22.99 -8.66
C PRO A 7 -9.63 23.33 -9.54
N GLY A 8 -8.44 22.79 -9.25
CA GLY A 8 -7.23 23.06 -10.03
C GLY A 8 -6.03 22.20 -9.62
N HIS A 9 -5.01 22.17 -10.47
CA HIS A 9 -3.84 21.30 -10.31
C HIS A 9 -3.01 21.59 -9.05
N GLN A 10 -2.91 22.86 -8.62
CA GLN A 10 -2.17 23.22 -7.41
C GLN A 10 -2.83 22.64 -6.15
N VAL A 11 -4.16 22.75 -6.04
CA VAL A 11 -4.92 22.17 -4.92
C VAL A 11 -4.81 20.65 -4.94
N ALA A 12 -4.92 20.03 -6.13
CA ALA A 12 -4.71 18.60 -6.30
C ALA A 12 -3.34 18.14 -5.78
N ALA A 13 -2.28 18.89 -6.09
CA ALA A 13 -0.92 18.57 -5.68
C ALA A 13 -0.72 18.66 -4.16
N ILE A 14 -1.31 19.68 -3.52
CA ILE A 14 -1.27 19.82 -2.05
C ILE A 14 -1.98 18.64 -1.38
N VAL A 15 -3.20 18.34 -1.82
CA VAL A 15 -3.99 17.22 -1.30
C VAL A 15 -3.24 15.89 -1.50
N MET A 16 -2.69 15.66 -2.69
CA MET A 16 -1.94 14.44 -2.98
C MET A 16 -0.68 14.31 -2.12
N SER A 17 0.06 15.42 -1.92
CA SER A 17 1.25 15.43 -1.07
C SER A 17 0.94 14.97 0.36
N PHE A 18 -0.17 15.40 0.93
CA PHE A 18 -0.60 14.94 2.25
C PHE A 18 -0.83 13.42 2.27
N PHE A 19 -1.63 12.89 1.34
CA PHE A 19 -1.92 11.45 1.30
C PHE A 19 -0.69 10.59 1.00
N LEU A 20 0.20 11.04 0.11
CA LEU A 20 1.45 10.33 -0.21
C LEU A 20 2.35 10.16 1.02
N ASN A 21 2.44 11.17 1.88
CA ASN A 21 3.23 11.05 3.11
C ASN A 21 2.67 9.98 4.04
N PHE A 22 1.36 9.97 4.26
CA PHE A 22 0.72 8.94 5.08
C PHE A 22 0.82 7.55 4.46
N TRP A 23 0.61 7.43 3.14
CA TRP A 23 0.78 6.16 2.45
C TRP A 23 2.20 5.62 2.58
N ASN A 24 3.23 6.46 2.46
CA ASN A 24 4.62 6.04 2.66
C ASN A 24 4.87 5.59 4.09
N LEU A 25 4.46 6.37 5.09
CA LEU A 25 4.70 6.09 6.50
C LEU A 25 4.09 4.75 6.95
N PHE A 26 2.85 4.48 6.51
CA PHE A 26 2.09 3.29 6.92
C PHE A 26 2.03 2.20 5.85
N SER A 27 2.94 2.20 4.88
CA SER A 27 2.98 1.19 3.80
C SER A 27 3.52 -0.18 4.23
N GLY A 28 4.05 -0.31 5.44
CA GLY A 28 4.69 -1.54 5.93
C GLY A 28 6.20 -1.63 5.72
N PHE A 29 6.81 -0.69 5.00
CA PHE A 29 8.26 -0.64 4.80
C PHE A 29 8.97 0.15 5.92
N LEU A 30 8.56 1.40 6.16
CA LEU A 30 9.14 2.22 7.23
C LEU A 30 8.74 1.73 8.62
N ILE A 31 7.48 1.33 8.77
CA ILE A 31 6.93 0.75 9.99
C ILE A 31 6.31 -0.59 9.62
N PRO A 32 6.92 -1.73 10.01
CA PRO A 32 6.37 -3.04 9.78
C PRO A 32 4.93 -3.16 10.30
N ARG A 33 4.06 -3.84 9.55
CA ARG A 33 2.63 -3.98 9.89
C ARG A 33 2.40 -4.51 11.32
N PRO A 34 3.18 -5.49 11.84
CA PRO A 34 3.02 -5.96 13.22
C PRO A 34 3.25 -4.89 14.28
N MET A 35 4.14 -3.91 14.01
CA MET A 35 4.49 -2.82 14.93
C MET A 35 3.49 -1.66 14.89
N ILE A 36 2.62 -1.57 13.88
CA ILE A 36 1.59 -0.54 13.82
C ILE A 36 0.54 -0.80 14.92
N PRO A 37 0.21 0.21 15.75
CA PRO A 37 -0.83 0.10 16.77
C PRO A 37 -2.14 -0.42 16.18
N VAL A 38 -2.84 -1.31 16.90
CA VAL A 38 -4.02 -2.02 16.39
C VAL A 38 -5.09 -1.05 15.85
N TRP A 39 -5.31 0.07 16.55
CA TRP A 39 -6.27 1.10 16.13
C TRP A 39 -5.92 1.79 14.79
N TRP A 40 -4.65 1.83 14.42
CA TRP A 40 -4.18 2.43 13.16
C TRP A 40 -3.98 1.42 12.04
N ARG A 41 -4.06 0.12 12.33
CA ARG A 41 -3.76 -0.95 11.37
C ARG A 41 -4.75 -1.03 10.21
N TRP A 42 -5.96 -0.49 10.32
CA TRP A 42 -6.87 -0.40 9.18
C TRP A 42 -6.32 0.51 8.07
N TYR A 43 -5.57 1.55 8.43
CA TYR A 43 -5.04 2.51 7.46
C TYR A 43 -3.97 1.87 6.57
N TYR A 44 -3.19 0.93 7.11
CA TYR A 44 -2.29 0.09 6.33
C TYR A 44 -3.02 -0.56 5.14
N TRP A 45 -4.20 -1.15 5.37
CA TRP A 45 -5.00 -1.77 4.31
C TRP A 45 -5.73 -0.78 3.40
N ALA A 46 -5.94 0.46 3.86
CA ALA A 46 -6.48 1.56 3.05
C ALA A 46 -5.42 2.23 2.15
N SER A 47 -4.14 1.88 2.30
CA SER A 47 -3.05 2.42 1.49
C SER A 47 -2.79 1.55 0.26
N PRO A 48 -2.95 2.06 -0.98
CA PRO A 48 -2.61 1.30 -2.18
C PRO A 48 -1.12 0.93 -2.22
N VAL A 49 -0.26 1.78 -1.66
CA VAL A 49 1.19 1.55 -1.58
C VAL A 49 1.52 0.34 -0.71
N ALA A 50 0.77 0.11 0.37
CA ALA A 50 0.98 -1.04 1.24
C ALA A 50 0.77 -2.36 0.50
N TRP A 51 -0.29 -2.44 -0.32
CA TRP A 51 -0.55 -3.61 -1.16
C TRP A 51 0.56 -3.84 -2.17
N THR A 52 1.09 -2.78 -2.80
CA THR A 52 2.19 -2.91 -3.77
C THR A 52 3.47 -3.44 -3.12
N ILE A 53 3.87 -2.88 -1.98
CA ILE A 53 5.05 -3.35 -1.23
C ILE A 53 4.85 -4.81 -0.80
N TYR A 54 3.68 -5.13 -0.25
CA TYR A 54 3.35 -6.51 0.12
C TYR A 54 3.52 -7.46 -1.07
N GLY A 55 2.92 -7.12 -2.22
CA GLY A 55 2.97 -7.94 -3.41
C GLY A 55 4.40 -8.18 -3.91
N ILE A 56 5.24 -7.14 -3.89
CA ILE A 56 6.65 -7.26 -4.29
C ILE A 56 7.39 -8.21 -3.34
N PHE A 57 7.38 -7.97 -2.03
CA PHE A 57 8.15 -8.79 -1.10
C PHE A 57 7.63 -10.24 -1.02
N ALA A 58 6.32 -10.43 -0.93
CA ALA A 58 5.72 -11.75 -0.86
C ALA A 58 5.95 -12.57 -2.14
N SER A 59 5.92 -11.94 -3.32
CA SER A 59 6.13 -12.66 -4.59
C SER A 59 7.59 -12.97 -4.89
N GLN A 60 8.53 -12.11 -4.47
CA GLN A 60 9.95 -12.28 -4.80
C GLN A 60 10.71 -13.12 -3.77
N PHE A 61 10.28 -13.11 -2.51
CA PHE A 61 11.03 -13.69 -1.41
C PHE A 61 10.17 -14.52 -0.44
N GLY A 62 8.84 -14.48 -0.57
CA GLY A 62 7.93 -15.12 0.37
C GLY A 62 7.97 -16.65 0.39
N ASP A 63 8.50 -17.27 -0.66
CA ASP A 63 8.68 -18.72 -0.81
C ASP A 63 10.12 -19.18 -0.52
N TYR A 64 11.05 -18.26 -0.26
CA TYR A 64 12.45 -18.60 0.00
C TYR A 64 12.67 -19.07 1.44
N THR A 65 13.16 -20.30 1.57
CA THR A 65 13.52 -20.92 2.86
C THR A 65 15.01 -20.85 3.17
N THR A 66 15.80 -20.19 2.33
CA THR A 66 17.23 -20.00 2.55
C THR A 66 17.46 -19.27 3.89
N PRO A 67 18.43 -19.71 4.71
CA PRO A 67 18.74 -19.05 5.97
C PRO A 67 19.23 -17.62 5.74
N LEU A 68 18.58 -16.65 6.40
CA LEU A 68 19.02 -15.27 6.49
C LEU A 68 19.99 -15.16 7.67
N VAL A 69 21.22 -14.74 7.40
CA VAL A 69 22.24 -14.52 8.43
C VAL A 69 22.23 -13.05 8.81
N ILE A 70 21.78 -12.75 10.02
CA ILE A 70 21.82 -11.40 10.60
C ILE A 70 22.92 -11.40 11.67
N PRO A 71 23.89 -10.46 11.63
CA PRO A 71 24.93 -10.40 12.64
C PRO A 71 24.36 -10.28 14.06
N GLY A 72 24.65 -11.27 14.92
CA GLY A 72 24.21 -11.29 16.32
C GLY A 72 22.89 -12.00 16.59
N GLU A 73 22.22 -12.54 15.57
CA GLU A 73 21.00 -13.33 15.68
C GLU A 73 21.22 -14.74 15.10
N GLU A 74 20.43 -15.72 15.55
CA GLU A 74 20.44 -17.05 14.96
C GLU A 74 19.90 -17.01 13.51
N PRO A 75 20.42 -17.84 12.58
CA PRO A 75 19.90 -17.87 11.21
C PRO A 75 18.43 -18.26 11.16
N VAL A 76 17.60 -17.42 10.53
CA VAL A 76 16.16 -17.67 10.34
C VAL A 76 15.84 -17.76 8.85
N PRO A 77 14.98 -18.69 8.39
CA PRO A 77 14.53 -18.72 7.00
C PRO A 77 13.89 -17.39 6.57
N ILE A 78 14.17 -16.94 5.34
CA ILE A 78 13.67 -15.64 4.83
C ILE A 78 12.14 -15.54 4.92
N ASN A 79 11.41 -16.56 4.49
CA ASN A 79 9.95 -16.58 4.57
C ASN A 79 9.40 -16.41 6.00
N VAL A 80 10.04 -17.01 7.00
CA VAL A 80 9.69 -16.85 8.41
C VAL A 80 9.98 -15.43 8.86
N PHE A 81 11.14 -14.89 8.50
CA PHE A 81 11.50 -13.50 8.81
C PHE A 81 10.48 -12.50 8.22
N LEU A 82 10.13 -12.66 6.94
CA LEU A 82 9.14 -11.83 6.26
C LEU A 82 7.77 -11.90 6.94
N LYS A 83 7.34 -13.09 7.37
CA LYS A 83 6.02 -13.30 7.97
C LYS A 83 5.92 -12.78 9.39
N GLU A 84 6.89 -13.10 10.23
CA GLU A 84 6.86 -12.79 11.66
C GLU A 84 7.28 -11.35 11.96
N PHE A 85 8.34 -10.86 11.31
CA PHE A 85 8.87 -9.53 11.59
C PHE A 85 8.24 -8.44 10.71
N LEU A 86 8.04 -8.73 9.41
CA LEU A 86 7.52 -7.73 8.45
C LEU A 86 6.01 -7.87 8.18
N GLY A 87 5.44 -9.05 8.42
CA GLY A 87 4.02 -9.34 8.20
C GLY A 87 3.65 -9.71 6.76
N PHE A 88 4.62 -10.06 5.92
CA PHE A 88 4.42 -10.49 4.53
C PHE A 88 4.32 -12.01 4.43
N ASP A 89 3.29 -12.50 3.76
CA ASP A 89 2.97 -13.92 3.64
C ASP A 89 2.70 -14.24 2.16
N HIS A 90 3.37 -15.27 1.65
CA HIS A 90 3.25 -15.67 0.24
C HIS A 90 1.83 -16.14 -0.10
N ASP A 91 1.17 -16.82 0.84
CA ASP A 91 -0.18 -17.36 0.64
C ASP A 91 -1.24 -16.25 0.47
N PHE A 92 -0.91 -15.01 0.84
CA PHE A 92 -1.81 -13.87 0.74
C PHE A 92 -1.71 -13.12 -0.62
N LEU A 93 -0.93 -13.63 -1.57
CA LEU A 93 -0.73 -12.98 -2.87
C LEU A 93 -2.02 -12.85 -3.71
N ILE A 94 -2.91 -13.85 -3.69
CA ILE A 94 -4.16 -13.79 -4.44
C ILE A 94 -5.04 -12.61 -3.97
N PRO A 95 -5.30 -12.43 -2.64
CA PRO A 95 -5.93 -11.23 -2.11
C PRO A 95 -5.25 -9.92 -2.55
N VAL A 96 -3.91 -9.88 -2.58
CA VAL A 96 -3.15 -8.68 -3.00
C VAL A 96 -3.44 -8.32 -4.46
N VAL A 97 -3.48 -9.30 -5.36
CA VAL A 97 -3.82 -9.06 -6.78
C VAL A 97 -5.24 -8.51 -6.92
N ILE A 98 -6.20 -9.12 -6.23
CA ILE A 98 -7.61 -8.67 -6.25
C ILE A 98 -7.72 -7.24 -5.70
N ALA A 99 -7.00 -6.92 -4.62
CA ALA A 99 -6.99 -5.59 -4.03
C ALA A 99 -6.45 -4.53 -5.02
N HIS A 100 -5.39 -4.83 -5.78
CA HIS A 100 -4.88 -3.90 -6.80
C HIS A 100 -5.91 -3.62 -7.90
N VAL A 101 -6.58 -4.66 -8.41
CA VAL A 101 -7.66 -4.48 -9.40
C VAL A 101 -8.78 -3.63 -8.80
N GLY A 102 -9.15 -3.88 -7.54
CA GLY A 102 -10.12 -3.07 -6.81
C GLY A 102 -9.73 -1.59 -6.72
N TRP A 103 -8.47 -1.28 -6.41
CA TRP A 103 -7.97 0.09 -6.37
C TRP A 103 -7.99 0.79 -7.72
N VAL A 104 -7.61 0.09 -8.80
CA VAL A 104 -7.67 0.63 -10.17
C VAL A 104 -9.12 0.99 -10.53
N LEU A 105 -10.06 0.08 -10.27
CA LEU A 105 -11.48 0.32 -10.53
C LEU A 105 -12.02 1.47 -9.68
N LEU A 106 -11.69 1.50 -8.38
CA LEU A 106 -12.10 2.58 -7.48
C LEU A 106 -11.61 3.94 -8.00
N PHE A 107 -10.33 4.06 -8.32
CA PHE A 107 -9.76 5.31 -8.84
C PHE A 107 -10.38 5.71 -10.18
N PHE A 108 -10.67 4.74 -11.03
CA PHE A 108 -11.37 4.97 -12.29
C PHE A 108 -12.78 5.51 -12.08
N PHE A 109 -13.60 4.87 -11.22
CA PHE A 109 -14.97 5.30 -10.96
C PHE A 109 -15.03 6.66 -10.27
N VAL A 110 -14.15 6.91 -9.30
CA VAL A 110 -14.05 8.21 -8.63
C VAL A 110 -13.66 9.31 -9.61
N PHE A 111 -12.73 9.03 -10.53
CA PHE A 111 -12.37 9.96 -11.59
C PHE A 111 -13.55 10.22 -12.54
N ALA A 112 -14.20 9.17 -13.05
CA ALA A 112 -15.35 9.27 -13.96
C ALA A 112 -16.52 10.03 -13.32
N TYR A 113 -16.78 9.80 -12.03
CA TYR A 113 -17.77 10.54 -11.26
C TYR A 113 -17.38 12.02 -11.13
N GLY A 114 -16.14 12.31 -10.74
CA GLY A 114 -15.63 13.68 -10.56
C GLY A 114 -15.77 14.53 -11.83
N ILE A 115 -15.36 13.99 -12.99
CA ILE A 115 -15.49 14.72 -14.27
C ILE A 115 -16.94 14.90 -14.72
N LYS A 116 -17.86 14.04 -14.29
CA LYS A 116 -19.28 14.13 -14.67
C LYS A 116 -20.02 15.16 -13.83
N PHE A 117 -19.81 15.18 -12.51
CA PHE A 117 -20.62 15.94 -11.57
C PHE A 117 -19.94 17.19 -11.01
N LEU A 118 -18.64 17.17 -10.77
CA LEU A 118 -17.92 18.33 -10.23
C LEU A 118 -17.40 19.26 -11.33
N ASN A 119 -17.05 18.68 -12.50
CA ASN A 119 -16.53 19.32 -13.72
C ASN A 119 -16.24 20.83 -13.62
N PHE A 120 -15.08 21.16 -13.05
CA PHE A 120 -14.65 22.55 -12.86
C PHE A 120 -14.27 23.26 -14.16
N GLN A 121 -14.15 22.55 -15.29
CA GLN A 121 -13.82 23.14 -16.60
C GLN A 121 -15.04 23.76 -17.30
N ARG A 122 -16.26 23.54 -16.78
CA ARG A 122 -17.52 24.03 -17.38
C ARG A 122 -18.01 25.37 -16.79
N ARG A 123 -17.18 26.07 -16.03
CA ARG A 123 -17.47 27.42 -15.52
C ARG A 123 -16.87 28.48 -16.42
#